data_AF-K7KGL9-F1
#
_entry.id   AF-K7KGL9-F1
#
_cell.length_a   1.000
_cell.length_b   1.000
_cell.length_c   1.000
_cell.angle_alpha   90.00
_cell.angle_beta   90.00
_cell.angle_gamma   90.00
#
_symmetry.space_group_name_H-M   'P 1'
#
loop_
_entity.id
_entity.type
_entity.pdbx_description
1 polymer ?
#
loop_
_entity_poly.entity_id
_entity_poly.type
_entity_poly.pdbx_seq_one_letter_code
_entity_poly.pdbx_strand_id
1 'polypeptide(L)'
;MELLPYDCFAHILSFTSTQDVCRSSLVSSIVQSMADSDAVWEKFLPLNHQEIVSRLVPPSLLCSSKKELFVKLCKPRPIDDGNKHDCKL
;
A
#
# COMPACT_ATOMS: atom_id res chain seq x y z
N MET A 1 -23.59 -16.27 -0.25
CA MET A 1 -22.39 -15.72 0.41
C MET A 1 -22.87 -15.26 1.76
N GLU A 2 -22.59 -16.05 2.80
CA GLU A 2 -22.96 -15.66 4.17
C GLU A 2 -22.31 -14.31 4.47
N LEU A 3 -23.12 -13.31 4.80
CA LEU A 3 -22.68 -11.93 5.01
C LEU A 3 -21.96 -11.85 6.35
N LEU A 4 -20.67 -12.22 6.37
CA LEU A 4 -19.78 -11.74 7.42
C LEU A 4 -19.83 -10.20 7.39
N PRO A 5 -19.95 -9.53 8.54
CA PRO A 5 -19.88 -8.08 8.60
C PRO A 5 -18.61 -7.58 7.90
N TYR A 6 -18.73 -6.46 7.19
CA TYR A 6 -17.63 -5.84 6.43
C TYR A 6 -16.35 -5.75 7.25
N ASP A 7 -16.49 -5.30 8.50
CA ASP A 7 -15.37 -5.11 9.42
C ASP A 7 -14.72 -6.45 9.80
N CYS A 8 -15.50 -7.52 9.97
CA CYS A 8 -14.96 -8.85 10.27
C CYS A 8 -14.11 -9.37 9.11
N PHE A 9 -14.60 -9.21 7.88
CA PHE A 9 -13.88 -9.71 6.70
C PHE A 9 -12.60 -8.88 6.44
N ALA A 10 -12.69 -7.55 6.52
CA ALA A 10 -11.54 -6.67 6.43
C ALA A 10 -10.51 -6.98 7.53
N HIS A 11 -10.97 -7.26 8.75
CA HIS A 11 -10.08 -7.65 9.85
C HIS A 11 -9.34 -8.95 9.53
N ILE A 12 -10.03 -10.00 9.06
CA ILE A 12 -9.41 -11.27 8.65
C ILE A 12 -8.35 -11.03 7.57
N LEU A 13 -8.70 -10.29 6.51
CA LEU A 13 -7.79 -9.97 5.41
C LEU A 13 -6.56 -9.17 5.87
N SER A 14 -6.67 -8.36 6.92
CA SER A 14 -5.54 -7.61 7.48
C SER A 14 -4.45 -8.50 8.11
N PHE A 15 -4.74 -9.79 8.35
CA PHE A 15 -3.79 -10.78 8.85
C PHE A 15 -3.33 -11.79 7.79
N THR A 16 -3.78 -11.67 6.54
CA THR A 16 -3.34 -12.54 5.45
C THR A 16 -2.16 -11.92 4.69
N SER A 17 -1.61 -12.63 3.70
CA SER A 17 -0.60 -12.05 2.82
C SER A 17 -1.21 -11.06 1.83
N THR A 18 -0.44 -10.09 1.35
CA THR A 18 -0.90 -9.16 0.31
C THR A 18 -1.31 -9.88 -0.99
N GLN A 19 -0.71 -11.04 -1.28
CA GLN A 19 -1.12 -11.89 -2.40
C GLN A 19 -2.53 -12.47 -2.18
N ASP A 20 -2.84 -12.93 -0.97
CA ASP A 20 -4.15 -13.48 -0.63
C ASP A 20 -5.24 -12.41 -0.62
N VAL A 21 -4.93 -11.19 -0.17
CA VAL A 21 -5.83 -10.02 -0.28
C VAL A 21 -6.14 -9.73 -1.75
N CYS A 22 -5.12 -9.66 -2.61
CA CYS A 22 -5.29 -9.45 -4.04
C CYS A 22 -6.15 -10.54 -4.69
N ARG A 23 -5.93 -11.82 -4.35
CA ARG A 23 -6.74 -12.94 -4.85
C ARG A 23 -8.18 -12.87 -4.36
N SER A 24 -8.39 -12.51 -3.09
CA SER A 24 -9.72 -12.38 -2.49
C SER A 24 -10.55 -11.30 -3.20
N SER A 25 -9.91 -10.19 -3.60
CA SER A 25 -10.58 -9.11 -4.33
C SER A 25 -11.21 -9.53 -5.66
N LEU A 26 -10.80 -10.67 -6.24
CA LEU A 26 -11.32 -11.17 -7.51
C LEU A 26 -12.61 -11.99 -7.37
N VAL A 27 -13.04 -12.30 -6.15
CA VAL A 27 -14.20 -13.17 -5.88
C VAL A 27 -15.52 -12.44 -6.20
N SER A 28 -15.66 -11.19 -5.77
CA SER A 28 -16.84 -10.35 -6.04
C SER A 28 -16.52 -8.86 -5.79
N SER A 29 -17.35 -7.95 -6.30
CA SER A 29 -17.22 -6.51 -6.08
C SER A 29 -17.32 -6.10 -4.60
N ILE A 30 -18.10 -6.86 -3.82
CA ILE A 30 -18.24 -6.65 -2.37
C ILE A 30 -16.93 -7.02 -1.67
N VAL A 31 -16.36 -8.18 -2.00
CA VAL A 31 -15.08 -8.62 -1.44
C VAL A 31 -13.94 -7.72 -1.90
N GLN A 32 -13.98 -7.24 -3.15
CA GLN A 32 -13.05 -6.23 -3.64
C GLN A 32 -13.07 -4.97 -2.77
N SER A 33 -14.27 -4.44 -2.48
CA SER A 33 -14.42 -3.24 -1.63
C SER A 33 -13.91 -3.46 -0.20
N MET A 34 -14.00 -4.68 0.33
CA MET A 34 -13.45 -5.04 1.65
C MET A 34 -11.92 -5.17 1.59
N ALA A 35 -11.41 -5.86 0.57
CA ALA A 35 -9.98 -6.09 0.36
C ALA A 35 -9.21 -4.79 0.06
N ASP A 36 -9.86 -3.81 -0.55
CA ASP A 36 -9.27 -2.51 -0.88
C ASP A 36 -9.41 -1.48 0.25
N SER A 37 -10.00 -1.86 1.38
CA SER A 37 -10.25 -0.98 2.52
C SER A 37 -8.97 -0.57 3.24
N ASP A 38 -8.95 0.67 3.74
CA ASP A 38 -7.81 1.16 4.52
C ASP A 38 -7.56 0.35 5.80
N ALA A 39 -8.58 -0.30 6.37
CA ALA A 39 -8.43 -1.19 7.52
C ALA A 39 -7.52 -2.40 7.22
N VAL A 40 -7.62 -2.95 6.00
CA VAL A 40 -6.73 -4.02 5.53
C VAL A 40 -5.32 -3.49 5.31
N TRP A 41 -5.20 -2.40 4.54
CA TRP A 41 -3.90 -1.90 4.11
C TRP A 41 -3.09 -1.22 5.21
N GLU A 42 -3.72 -0.78 6.31
CA GLU A 42 -3.05 -0.27 7.49
C GLU A 42 -2.06 -1.26 8.11
N LYS A 43 -2.40 -2.55 8.15
CA LYS A 43 -1.51 -3.59 8.72
C LYS A 43 -0.29 -3.88 7.87
N PHE A 44 -0.35 -3.61 6.57
CA PHE A 44 0.76 -3.78 5.65
C PHE A 44 1.71 -2.58 5.59
N LEU A 45 1.32 -1.45 6.20
CA LEU A 45 2.13 -0.25 6.21
C LEU A 45 3.05 -0.19 7.44
N PRO A 46 4.24 0.40 7.31
CA PRO A 46 5.06 0.74 8.47
C PRO A 46 4.32 1.68 9.43
N LEU A 47 4.58 1.56 10.74
CA LEU A 47 3.99 2.46 11.75
C LEU A 47 4.30 3.95 11.46
N ASN A 48 5.49 4.24 10.95
CA ASN A 48 5.94 5.57 10.56
C ASN A 48 5.63 5.91 9.08
N HIS A 49 4.66 5.26 8.44
CA HIS A 49 4.32 5.50 7.03
C HIS A 49 4.00 6.98 6.76
N GLN A 50 3.34 7.68 7.67
CA GLN A 50 3.06 9.12 7.55
C GLN A 50 4.34 9.94 7.38
N GLU A 51 5.34 9.69 8.23
CA GLU A 51 6.63 10.39 8.17
C GLU A 51 7.41 10.04 6.90
N ILE A 52 7.40 8.76 6.52
CA ILE A 52 7.99 8.28 5.27
C ILE A 52 7.35 9.00 4.09
N VAL A 53 6.02 9.13 4.06
CA VAL A 53 5.29 9.86 3.02
C VAL A 53 5.68 11.33 2.99
N SER A 54 5.69 12.02 4.14
CA SER A 54 6.06 13.44 4.19
C SER A 54 7.47 13.71 3.66
N ARG A 55 8.41 12.77 3.86
CA ARG A 55 9.79 12.91 3.36
C ARG A 55 9.95 12.53 1.90
N LEU A 56 9.21 11.50 1.46
CA LEU A 56 9.47 10.83 0.19
C LEU A 56 8.51 11.24 -0.92
N VAL A 57 7.31 11.71 -0.59
CA VAL A 57 6.20 11.93 -1.52
C VAL A 57 5.90 13.44 -1.57
N PRO A 58 6.11 14.10 -2.72
CA PRO A 58 5.66 15.47 -2.94
C PRO A 58 4.17 15.64 -2.61
N PRO A 59 3.73 16.82 -2.16
CA PRO A 59 2.31 17.10 -1.91
C PRO A 59 1.40 16.84 -3.12
N SER A 60 1.93 16.88 -4.34
CA SER A 60 1.22 16.55 -5.58
C SER A 60 0.96 15.05 -5.78
N LEU A 61 1.56 14.19 -4.95
CA LEU A 61 1.45 12.73 -5.01
C LEU A 61 0.73 12.14 -3.78
N LEU A 62 -0.06 12.96 -3.06
CA LEU A 62 -0.93 12.52 -1.98
C LEU A 62 -1.74 11.30 -2.40
N CYS A 63 -1.74 10.27 -1.56
CA CYS A 63 -2.44 9.02 -1.83
C CYS A 63 -3.89 9.15 -1.36
N SER A 64 -4.81 8.63 -2.16
CA SER A 64 -6.24 8.59 -1.85
C SER A 64 -6.61 7.44 -0.91
N SER A 65 -5.75 6.43 -0.78
CA SER A 65 -5.92 5.26 0.07
C SER A 65 -4.58 4.71 0.59
N LYS A 66 -4.62 3.92 1.66
CA LYS A 66 -3.46 3.19 2.20
C LYS A 66 -2.96 2.12 1.22
N LYS A 67 -3.84 1.55 0.40
CA LYS A 67 -3.48 0.65 -0.72
C LYS A 67 -2.57 1.35 -1.73
N GLU A 68 -2.96 2.55 -2.16
CA GLU A 68 -2.17 3.33 -3.11
C GLU A 68 -0.81 3.70 -2.53
N LEU A 69 -0.78 4.05 -1.24
CA LEU A 69 0.45 4.30 -0.51
C LEU A 69 1.37 3.06 -0.49
N PHE A 70 0.82 1.90 -0.13
CA PHE A 70 1.58 0.65 -0.12
C PHE A 70 2.22 0.38 -1.49
N VAL A 71 1.44 0.49 -2.57
CA VAL A 71 1.93 0.28 -3.94
C VAL A 71 3.07 1.25 -4.28
N LYS A 72 2.99 2.52 -3.87
CA LYS A 72 4.06 3.50 -4.10
C LYS A 72 5.33 3.18 -3.31
N LEU A 73 5.20 2.69 -2.08
CA LEU A 73 6.35 2.29 -1.25
C LEU A 73 7.04 1.02 -1.80
N CYS A 74 6.28 0.09 -2.38
CA CYS A 74 6.84 -1.12 -2.98
C CYS A 74 7.55 -0.89 -4.32
N LYS A 75 7.35 0.27 -4.97
CA LYS A 75 8.04 0.57 -6.22
C LYS A 75 9.49 0.96 -5.93
N PRO A 76 10.49 0.23 -6.48
CA PRO A 76 11.88 0.63 -6.35
C PRO A 76 12.04 2.03 -6.97
N ARG A 77 12.63 2.94 -6.20
CA ARG A 77 12.99 4.25 -6.75
C ARG A 77 14.20 4.05 -7.66
N PRO A 78 14.23 4.71 -8.84
CA PRO A 78 15.48 4.85 -9.55
C PRO A 78 16.47 5.47 -8.57
N ILE A 79 17.53 4.73 -8.23
CA ILE A 79 18.74 5.36 -7.72
C ILE A 79 19.15 6.32 -8.83
N ASP A 80 19.26 7.60 -8.49
CA ASP A 80 19.76 8.64 -9.37
C ASP A 80 21.05 8.14 -10.04
N ASP A 81 20.95 7.86 -11.34
CA ASP A 81 22.07 7.36 -12.13
C ASP A 81 23.01 8.54 -12.40
N GLY A 82 24.07 8.60 -11.60
CA GLY A 82 25.35 9.15 -12.03
C GLY A 82 25.48 10.66 -12.02
N ASN A 83 25.50 11.29 -10.84
CA ASN A 83 26.33 12.47 -10.67
C ASN A 83 27.80 12.02 -10.59
N LYS A 84 28.41 11.77 -11.75
CA LYS A 84 29.87 11.81 -11.88
C LYS A 84 30.28 13.26 -11.62
N HIS A 85 30.53 13.58 -10.36
CA HIS A 85 31.47 14.63 -10.06
C HIS A 85 32.81 14.18 -10.64
N ASP A 86 33.22 14.82 -11.73
CA ASP A 86 34.61 14.83 -12.19
C ASP A 86 35.50 15.35 -11.05
N CYS A 87 35.86 14.45 -10.14
CA CYS A 87 37.03 14.63 -9.28
C CYS A 87 38.25 14.44 -10.16
N LYS A 88 38.72 15.58 -10.69
CA LYS A 88 40.03 15.77 -11.27
C LYS A 88 41.12 15.17 -10.36
N LEU A 89 41.77 14.10 -10.83
CA LEU A 89 43.13 13.70 -10.48
C LEU A 89 43.82 13.22 -11.76
#